data_AF-A0A822A5A9-F1
#
_entry.id   AF-A0A822A5A9-F1
#
_cell.length_a   1.000
_cell.length_b   1.000
_cell.length_c   1.000
_cell.angle_alpha   90.00
_cell.angle_beta   90.00
_cell.angle_gamma   90.00
#
_symmetry.space_group_name_H-M   'P 1'
#
loop_
_entity.id
_entity.type
_entity.pdbx_description
1 polymer ?
#
loop_
_entity_poly.entity_id
_entity_poly.type
_entity_poly.pdbx_seq_one_letter_code
_entity_poly.pdbx_strand_id
1 'polypeptide(L)'
;MMGRWLVAVACIDRYALTSRSSRIRKFAQVHIARYTIACTIVAWLILPIHMIIYYEINPVANICTLSYSGSIAFYHSTYTITMGDNLPATIMITTAILILYNLVMKRNLRRQQVNPNNVTARSNANSSAQRIHDQQALVMLFVQASFYCVV
;
A
#
# COMPACT_ATOMS: atom_id res chain seq x y z
N MET A 1 6.51 -5.49 9.55
CA MET A 1 6.70 -5.27 8.09
C MET A 1 5.48 -5.69 7.27
N MET A 2 4.97 -6.91 7.45
CA MET A 2 3.77 -7.42 6.76
C MET A 2 2.58 -6.44 6.71
N GLY A 3 2.24 -5.81 7.84
CA GLY A 3 1.16 -4.82 7.88
C GLY A 3 1.34 -3.65 6.90
N ARG A 4 2.57 -3.15 6.74
CA ARG A 4 2.89 -2.06 5.79
C ARG A 4 2.68 -2.48 4.34
N TRP A 5 3.02 -3.73 4.01
CA TRP A 5 2.78 -4.28 2.68
C TRP A 5 1.29 -4.48 2.38
N LEU A 6 0.50 -4.89 3.37
CA LEU A 6 -0.96 -4.95 3.21
C LEU A 6 -1.57 -3.56 2.98
N VAL A 7 -1.07 -2.53 3.68
CA VAL A 7 -1.48 -1.15 3.42
C VAL A 7 -1.07 -0.71 2.01
N ALA A 8 0.18 -0.96 1.59
CA ALA A 8 0.66 -0.61 0.26
C ALA A 8 -0.19 -1.28 -0.85
N VAL A 9 -0.53 -2.56 -0.69
CA VAL A 9 -1.43 -3.29 -1.59
C VAL A 9 -2.84 -2.70 -1.58
N ALA A 10 -3.37 -2.32 -0.41
CA ALA A 10 -4.66 -1.65 -0.32
C ALA A 10 -4.67 -0.29 -1.03
N CYS A 11 -3.56 0.46 -1.02
CA CYS A 11 -3.42 1.69 -1.80
C CYS A 11 -3.48 1.42 -3.31
N ILE A 12 -2.83 0.35 -3.79
CA ILE A 12 -2.88 -0.06 -5.19
C ILE A 12 -4.32 -0.43 -5.59
N ASP A 13 -5.04 -1.18 -4.77
CA ASP A 13 -6.44 -1.54 -5.01
C ASP A 13 -7.32 -0.28 -5.12
N ARG A 14 -7.13 0.68 -4.21
CA ARG A 14 -7.83 1.99 -4.25
C ARG A 14 -7.46 2.83 -5.47
N TYR A 15 -6.20 2.81 -5.89
CA TYR A 15 -5.79 3.39 -7.16
C TYR A 15 -6.50 2.74 -8.34
N ALA A 16 -6.59 1.41 -8.35
CA ALA A 16 -7.25 0.69 -9.42
C ALA A 16 -8.76 1.02 -9.51
N LEU A 17 -9.43 1.21 -8.37
CA LEU A 17 -10.83 1.68 -8.30
C LEU A 17 -11.03 3.11 -8.84
N THR A 18 -10.07 4.00 -8.58
CA THR A 18 -10.16 5.41 -8.96
C THR A 18 -9.70 5.67 -10.41
N SER A 19 -8.99 4.72 -11.03
CA SER A 19 -8.49 4.82 -12.39
C SER A 19 -9.61 4.86 -13.44
N ARG A 20 -9.41 5.66 -14.50
CA ARG A 20 -10.35 5.79 -15.63
C ARG A 20 -10.29 4.60 -16.58
N SER A 21 -9.17 3.88 -16.61
CA SER A 21 -8.97 2.74 -17.50
C SER A 21 -9.78 1.54 -17.04
N SER A 22 -10.61 1.00 -17.94
CA SER A 22 -11.39 -0.22 -17.67
C SER A 22 -10.50 -1.44 -17.40
N ARG A 23 -9.29 -1.48 -17.96
CA ARG A 23 -8.31 -2.55 -17.72
C ARG A 23 -7.80 -2.52 -16.28
N ILE A 24 -7.48 -1.33 -15.77
CA ILE A 24 -6.97 -1.16 -14.40
C ILE A 24 -8.11 -1.40 -13.40
N ARG A 25 -9.34 -0.95 -13.69
CA ARG A 25 -10.49 -1.18 -12.80
C ARG A 25 -10.87 -2.66 -12.68
N LYS A 26 -10.58 -3.49 -13.69
CA LYS A 26 -10.75 -4.95 -13.59
C LYS A 26 -9.85 -5.58 -12.54
N PHE A 27 -8.70 -4.98 -12.21
CA PHE A 27 -7.84 -5.47 -11.13
C PHE A 27 -8.45 -5.26 -9.74
N ALA A 28 -9.34 -4.29 -9.56
CA ALA A 28 -9.99 -4.01 -8.28
C ALA A 28 -11.20 -4.92 -7.97
N GLN A 29 -11.16 -6.18 -8.43
CA GLN A 29 -12.19 -7.15 -8.14
C GLN A 29 -11.88 -7.85 -6.81
N VAL A 30 -12.93 -8.11 -6.01
CA VAL A 30 -12.80 -8.71 -4.67
C VAL A 30 -12.04 -10.04 -4.68
N HIS A 31 -12.19 -10.86 -5.72
CA HIS A 31 -11.46 -12.13 -5.84
C HIS A 31 -9.96 -11.92 -6.06
N ILE A 32 -9.57 -10.91 -6.85
CA ILE A 32 -8.17 -10.53 -7.07
C ILE A 32 -7.59 -10.00 -5.76
N ALA A 33 -8.32 -9.11 -5.07
CA ALA A 33 -7.87 -8.57 -3.78
C ALA A 33 -7.61 -9.69 -2.75
N ARG A 34 -8.50 -10.68 -2.66
CA ARG A 34 -8.31 -11.86 -1.78
C ARG A 34 -7.06 -12.66 -2.17
N TYR A 35 -6.86 -12.91 -3.46
CA TYR A 35 -5.67 -13.61 -3.94
C TYR A 35 -4.39 -12.83 -3.62
N THR A 36 -4.37 -11.52 -3.84
CA THR A 36 -3.23 -10.66 -3.52
C THR A 36 -2.91 -10.64 -2.03
N ILE A 37 -3.92 -10.59 -1.17
CA ILE A 37 -3.73 -10.68 0.30
C ILE A 37 -3.14 -12.05 0.66
N ALA A 38 -3.69 -13.14 0.15
CA ALA A 38 -3.19 -14.49 0.40
C ALA A 38 -1.73 -14.66 -0.07
N CYS A 39 -1.41 -14.21 -1.29
CA CYS A 39 -0.05 -14.20 -1.81
C CYS A 39 0.90 -13.37 -0.94
N THR A 40 0.44 -12.20 -0.46
CA THR A 40 1.25 -11.34 0.43
C THR A 40 1.54 -12.05 1.75
N ILE A 41 0.55 -12.73 2.33
CA ILE A 41 0.72 -13.52 3.56
C ILE A 41 1.74 -14.64 3.35
N VAL A 42 1.57 -15.43 2.28
CA VAL A 42 2.47 -16.56 1.98
C VAL A 42 3.89 -16.07 1.71
N ALA A 43 4.07 -15.01 0.93
CA ALA A 43 5.37 -14.41 0.70
C ALA A 43 6.03 -13.98 2.00
N TRP A 44 5.29 -13.35 2.91
CA TRP A 44 5.78 -12.92 4.21
C TRP A 44 6.07 -14.07 5.19
N LEU A 45 5.53 -15.27 4.98
CA LEU A 45 5.89 -16.47 5.74
C LEU A 45 7.15 -17.13 5.20
N ILE A 46 7.35 -17.11 3.89
CA ILE A 46 8.52 -17.72 3.23
C ILE A 46 9.75 -16.85 3.41
N LEU A 47 9.60 -15.53 3.26
CA LEU A 47 10.72 -14.60 3.35
C LEU A 47 11.56 -14.76 4.62
N PRO A 48 11.04 -14.79 5.85
CA PRO A 48 11.88 -14.90 7.06
C PRO A 48 12.61 -16.25 7.22
N ILE A 49 12.33 -17.27 6.40
CA ILE A 49 12.98 -18.58 6.51
C ILE A 49 14.51 -18.47 6.37
N HIS A 50 15.00 -17.58 5.49
CA HIS A 50 16.45 -17.36 5.35
C HIS A 50 17.10 -16.87 6.64
N MET A 51 16.36 -16.18 7.51
CA MET A 51 16.90 -15.66 8.77
C MET A 51 17.21 -16.77 9.77
N ILE A 52 16.42 -17.85 9.79
CA ILE A 52 16.60 -18.99 10.72
C ILE A 52 17.99 -19.62 10.56
N ILE A 53 18.55 -19.59 9.36
CA ILE A 53 19.85 -20.18 9.04
C ILE A 53 21.02 -19.36 9.62
N TYR A 54 20.83 -18.06 9.84
CA TYR A 54 21.91 -17.12 10.20
C TYR A 54 21.91 -16.71 11.68
N TYR A 55 20.95 -17.21 12.48
CA TYR A 55 20.94 -16.98 13.92
C TYR A 55 21.79 -18.03 14.63
N GLU A 56 22.75 -17.57 15.43
CA GLU A 56 23.58 -18.41 16.28
C GLU A 56 23.40 -17.98 17.74
N ILE A 57 23.42 -18.97 18.65
CA ILE A 57 23.44 -18.71 20.08
C ILE A 57 24.89 -18.41 20.44
N ASN A 58 25.16 -17.18 20.88
CA ASN A 58 26.49 -16.83 21.35
C ASN A 58 26.72 -17.48 22.73
N PRO A 59 27.65 -18.46 22.85
CA PRO A 59 27.81 -19.23 24.09
C PRO A 59 28.41 -18.42 25.24
N VAL A 60 29.05 -17.27 24.96
CA VAL A 60 29.70 -16.43 25.98
C VAL A 60 28.70 -15.50 26.65
N ALA A 61 27.76 -14.95 25.87
CA ALA A 61 26.79 -13.98 26.35
C ALA A 61 25.37 -14.56 26.52
N ASN A 62 25.13 -15.82 26.15
CA ASN A 62 23.81 -16.48 26.14
C ASN A 62 22.72 -15.65 25.45
N ILE A 63 23.11 -14.89 24.42
CA ILE A 63 22.22 -14.08 23.59
C ILE A 63 22.08 -14.69 22.21
N CYS A 64 20.88 -14.59 21.65
CA CYS A 64 20.63 -14.91 20.25
C CYS A 64 21.11 -13.73 19.41
N THR A 65 22.19 -13.93 18.66
CA THR A 65 22.78 -12.91 17.80
C THR A 65 22.93 -13.44 16.38
N LEU A 66 22.87 -12.55 15.40
CA LEU A 66 23.24 -12.89 14.04
C LEU A 66 24.72 -13.33 14.02
N SER A 67 25.08 -14.34 13.24
CA SER A 67 26.48 -14.79 13.10
C SER A 67 27.42 -13.60 12.89
N TYR A 68 28.58 -13.66 13.53
CA TYR A 68 29.60 -12.59 13.60
C TYR A 68 30.36 -12.35 12.27
N SER A 69 29.69 -12.57 11.15
CA SER A 69 30.17 -12.22 9.82
C SER A 69 29.63 -10.85 9.44
N GLY A 70 30.53 -9.88 9.23
CA GLY A 70 30.15 -8.53 8.81
C GLY A 70 29.32 -8.50 7.51
N SER A 71 29.48 -9.49 6.63
CA SER A 71 28.68 -9.58 5.39
C SER A 71 27.22 -9.99 5.65
N ILE A 72 26.97 -10.84 6.64
CA ILE A 72 25.61 -11.27 7.01
C ILE A 72 24.87 -10.13 7.71
N ALA A 73 25.53 -9.42 8.62
CA ALA A 73 24.97 -8.24 9.27
C ALA A 73 24.65 -7.12 8.27
N PHE A 74 25.51 -6.91 7.28
CA PHE A 74 25.27 -5.97 6.18
C PHE A 74 24.06 -6.39 5.33
N TYR A 75 24.02 -7.64 4.88
CA TYR A 75 22.89 -8.19 4.12
C TYR A 75 21.56 -8.03 4.88
N HIS A 76 21.53 -8.43 6.15
CA HIS A 76 20.33 -8.31 6.98
C HIS A 76 19.88 -6.85 7.11
N SER A 77 20.80 -5.94 7.37
CA SER A 77 20.49 -4.51 7.52
C SER A 77 19.94 -3.92 6.22
N THR A 78 20.60 -4.19 5.08
CA THR A 78 20.14 -3.74 3.76
C THR A 78 18.77 -4.33 3.42
N TYR A 79 18.55 -5.63 3.65
CA TYR A 79 17.27 -6.28 3.40
C TYR A 79 16.15 -5.64 4.25
N THR A 80 16.41 -5.42 5.53
CA THR A 80 15.44 -4.84 6.47
C THR A 80 15.07 -3.41 6.07
N ILE A 81 16.04 -2.58 5.69
CA ILE A 81 15.81 -1.19 5.27
C ILE A 81 15.08 -1.12 3.92
N THR A 82 15.46 -1.96 2.97
CA THR A 82 14.90 -1.94 1.61
C THR A 82 13.50 -2.52 1.57
N MET A 83 13.31 -3.76 2.03
CA MET A 83 12.01 -4.44 2.00
C MET A 83 11.07 -3.98 3.12
N GLY A 84 11.61 -3.48 4.23
CA GLY A 84 10.83 -3.09 5.39
C GLY A 84 10.23 -1.70 5.37
N ASP A 85 11.00 -0.73 4.87
CA ASP A 85 10.66 0.70 4.90
C ASP A 85 10.55 1.29 3.50
N ASN A 86 11.64 1.27 2.72
CA ASN A 86 11.70 2.03 1.47
C ASN A 86 10.67 1.57 0.42
N LEU A 87 10.55 0.26 0.21
CA LEU A 87 9.69 -0.27 -0.85
C LEU A 87 8.18 -0.05 -0.58
N PRO A 88 7.62 -0.40 0.60
CA PRO A 88 6.21 -0.10 0.87
C PRO A 88 5.93 1.41 0.92
N ALA A 89 6.85 2.23 1.44
CA ALA A 89 6.68 3.68 1.48
C ALA A 89 6.61 4.30 0.07
N THR A 90 7.53 3.92 -0.82
CA THR A 90 7.54 4.41 -2.21
C THR A 90 6.27 4.01 -2.96
N ILE A 91 5.77 2.78 -2.77
CA ILE A 91 4.48 2.33 -3.33
C ILE A 91 3.33 3.18 -2.78
N MET A 92 3.27 3.40 -1.47
CA MET A 92 2.21 4.21 -0.86
C MET A 92 2.20 5.65 -1.37
N ILE A 93 3.37 6.29 -1.45
CA ILE A 93 3.51 7.67 -1.93
C ILE A 93 3.10 7.78 -3.40
N THR A 94 3.63 6.91 -4.26
CA THR A 94 3.32 6.92 -5.69
C THR A 94 1.84 6.67 -5.96
N THR A 95 1.23 5.69 -5.29
CA THR A 95 -0.21 5.41 -5.41
C THR A 95 -1.07 6.55 -4.86
N ALA A 96 -0.69 7.18 -3.75
CA ALA A 96 -1.41 8.34 -3.22
C ALA A 96 -1.42 9.52 -4.21
N ILE A 97 -0.27 9.84 -4.82
CA ILE A 97 -0.18 10.88 -5.85
C ILE A 97 -1.07 10.55 -7.05
N LEU A 98 -1.04 9.30 -7.52
CA LEU A 98 -1.86 8.84 -8.64
C LEU A 98 -3.37 8.90 -8.34
N ILE A 99 -3.78 8.51 -7.14
CA ILE A 99 -5.17 8.63 -6.68
C ILE A 99 -5.58 10.11 -6.68
N LEU A 100 -4.75 11.00 -6.13
CA LEU A 100 -5.02 12.43 -6.09
C LEU A 100 -5.20 13.01 -7.50
N TYR A 101 -4.29 12.66 -8.43
CA TYR A 101 -4.39 13.08 -9.83
C TYR A 101 -5.70 12.61 -10.48
N ASN A 102 -6.06 11.34 -10.30
CA ASN A 102 -7.32 10.78 -10.82
C ASN A 102 -8.56 11.49 -10.23
N LEU A 103 -8.54 11.81 -8.94
CA LEU A 103 -9.63 12.51 -8.28
C LEU A 103 -9.79 13.96 -8.76
N VAL A 104 -8.68 14.68 -8.94
CA VAL A 104 -8.68 16.06 -9.49
C VAL A 104 -9.20 16.06 -10.92
N MET A 105 -8.71 15.15 -11.77
CA MET A 105 -9.17 15.02 -13.15
C MET A 105 -10.67 14.71 -13.24
N LYS A 106 -11.16 13.79 -12.40
CA LYS A 106 -12.59 13.45 -12.31
C LYS A 106 -13.44 14.62 -11.79
N ARG A 107 -12.91 15.48 -10.91
CA ARG A 107 -13.57 16.71 -10.46
C ARG A 107 -13.71 17.72 -11.58
N ASN A 108 -12.65 17.93 -12.38
CA ASN A 108 -12.64 18.89 -13.49
C ASN A 108 -13.60 18.47 -14.61
N LEU A 109 -13.62 17.19 -14.99
CA LEU A 109 -14.55 16.66 -15.99
C LEU A 109 -16.01 16.82 -15.54
N ARG A 110 -16.31 16.58 -14.26
CA ARG A 110 -17.66 16.78 -13.72
C ARG A 110 -18.07 18.24 -13.72
N ARG A 111 -17.16 19.16 -13.39
CA ARG A 111 -17.43 20.62 -13.44
C ARG A 111 -17.78 21.09 -14.85
N GLN A 112 -17.15 20.51 -15.87
CA GLN A 112 -17.46 20.81 -17.28
C GLN A 112 -18.77 20.16 -17.77
N GLN A 113 -19.19 19.05 -17.16
CA GLN A 113 -20.42 18.31 -17.52
C GLN A 113 -21.66 18.72 -16.72
N VAL A 114 -21.59 19.73 -15.84
CA VAL A 114 -22.78 20.29 -15.17
C VAL A 114 -23.57 21.12 -16.20
N ASN A 115 -24.31 20.42 -17.05
CA ASN A 115 -25.49 20.97 -17.71
C ASN A 115 -26.63 20.88 -16.68
N PRO A 116 -27.30 21.99 -16.30
CA PRO A 116 -28.20 22.03 -15.15
C PRO A 116 -29.50 21.21 -15.29
N ASN A 117 -29.80 20.69 -16.48
CA ASN A 117 -31.09 20.07 -16.75
C ASN A 117 -30.97 18.53 -16.89
N ASN A 118 -31.55 17.84 -15.90
CA ASN A 118 -32.26 16.57 -16.04
C ASN A 118 -31.59 15.21 -15.83
N VAL A 119 -30.37 15.08 -15.31
CA VAL A 119 -29.92 13.74 -14.89
C VAL A 119 -29.15 13.77 -13.56
N THR A 120 -29.72 13.09 -12.55
CA THR A 120 -29.03 12.42 -11.43
C THR A 120 -28.85 13.11 -10.05
N ALA A 121 -29.95 13.40 -9.33
CA ALA A 121 -29.88 13.50 -7.87
C ALA A 121 -29.37 12.19 -7.20
N ARG A 122 -29.74 11.02 -7.77
CA ARG A 122 -29.39 9.68 -7.25
C ARG A 122 -27.94 9.25 -7.54
N SER A 123 -27.37 9.61 -8.71
CA SER A 123 -25.96 9.34 -9.02
C SER A 123 -25.02 10.28 -8.25
N ASN A 124 -25.45 11.52 -8.02
CA ASN A 124 -24.71 12.46 -7.20
C ASN A 124 -24.60 12.00 -5.74
N ALA A 125 -25.69 11.49 -5.13
CA ALA A 125 -25.67 10.96 -3.76
C ALA A 125 -24.76 9.71 -3.58
N ASN A 126 -24.83 8.74 -4.50
CA ASN A 126 -23.92 7.58 -4.44
C ASN A 126 -22.46 7.98 -4.67
N SER A 127 -22.21 8.97 -5.55
CA SER A 127 -20.86 9.43 -5.83
C SER A 127 -20.27 10.36 -4.75
N SER A 128 -21.11 11.04 -3.96
CA SER A 128 -20.67 11.82 -2.80
C SER A 128 -20.35 10.91 -1.60
N ALA A 129 -21.16 9.88 -1.35
CA ALA A 129 -20.87 8.87 -0.33
C ALA A 129 -19.55 8.11 -0.63
N GLN A 130 -19.36 7.68 -1.88
CA GLN A 130 -18.10 7.08 -2.33
C GLN A 130 -16.90 8.02 -2.13
N ARG A 131 -17.08 9.31 -2.42
CA ARG A 131 -16.03 10.34 -2.24
C ARG A 131 -15.63 10.54 -0.78
N ILE A 132 -16.60 10.52 0.15
CA ILE A 132 -16.31 10.69 1.58
C ILE A 132 -15.47 9.51 2.06
N HIS A 133 -15.84 8.28 1.66
CA HIS A 133 -15.07 7.08 2.01
C HIS A 133 -13.67 7.07 1.36
N ASP A 134 -13.55 7.48 0.10
CA ASP A 134 -12.25 7.56 -0.59
C ASP A 134 -11.36 8.67 0.00
N GLN A 135 -11.96 9.79 0.42
CA GLN A 135 -11.26 10.89 1.08
C GLN A 135 -10.81 10.51 2.50
N GLN A 136 -11.64 9.80 3.27
CA GLN A 136 -11.26 9.27 4.57
C GLN A 136 -10.11 8.25 4.45
N ALA A 137 -10.18 7.35 3.47
CA ALA A 137 -9.09 6.42 3.18
C ALA A 137 -7.80 7.15 2.78
N LEU A 138 -7.89 8.19 1.93
CA LEU A 138 -6.74 9.01 1.57
C LEU A 138 -6.13 9.75 2.75
N VAL A 139 -6.95 10.35 3.62
CA VAL A 139 -6.48 11.04 4.82
C VAL A 139 -5.79 10.06 5.77
N MET A 140 -6.36 8.87 5.96
CA MET A 140 -5.71 7.80 6.73
C MET A 140 -4.35 7.41 6.14
N LEU A 141 -4.26 7.27 4.82
CA LEU A 141 -3.01 6.95 4.11
C LEU A 141 -1.98 8.08 4.21
N PHE A 142 -2.42 9.34 4.15
CA PHE A 142 -1.55 10.50 4.28
C PHE A 142 -1.01 10.63 5.70
N VAL A 143 -1.86 10.40 6.72
CA VAL A 143 -1.44 10.38 8.12
C VAL A 143 -0.44 9.24 8.36
N GLN A 144 -0.69 8.05 7.81
CA GLN A 144 0.27 6.94 7.86
C GLN A 144 1.59 7.33 7.20
N ALA A 145 1.58 7.85 5.98
CA ALA A 145 2.79 8.27 5.27
C ALA A 145 3.57 9.35 6.05
N SER A 146 2.88 10.36 6.60
CA SER A 146 3.49 11.42 7.40
C SER A 146 4.10 10.89 8.70
N PHE A 147 3.43 9.98 9.41
CA PHE A 147 4.00 9.33 10.59
C PHE A 147 5.26 8.53 10.23
N TYR A 148 5.27 7.86 9.08
CA TYR A 148 6.41 7.07 8.61
C TYR A 148 7.60 7.91 8.08
N CYS A 149 7.40 9.17 7.73
CA CYS A 149 8.52 10.06 7.38
C CYS A 149 9.19 10.69 8.61
N VAL A 150 8.52 10.69 9.76
CA VAL A 150 8.98 11.34 11.00
C VAL A 150 9.58 10.34 12.01
N VAL A 151 9.10 9.10 12.00
CA VAL A 151 9.56 7.99 12.87
C VAL A 151 10.40 7.01 12.06
#